data_AF-A0A9D4ZH19-F1
#
_entry.id   AF-A0A9D4ZH19-F1
#
_cell.length_a   1.000
_cell.length_b   1.000
_cell.length_c   1.000
_cell.angle_alpha   90.00
_cell.angle_beta   90.00
_cell.angle_gamma   90.00
#
_symmetry.space_group_name_H-M   'P 1'
#
loop_
_entity.id
_entity.type
_entity.pdbx_description
1 polymer ?
#
loop_
_entity_poly.entity_id
_entity_poly.type
_entity_poly.pdbx_seq_one_letter_code
_entity_poly.pdbx_strand_id
1 'polypeptide(L)'
;MRFELWAMAWILPSGRLWAQRPKKRPLVHENLCYAGIWITMGHVALRQEAVLLTTAFTFLALVRAQDHVCGVTKNSCSASDSLSSTRLLIKGGTIVNADRQEIADVYIEDGIIKAVEPNMKVFDEIRVIDAAGHYVMPGGIDPHTHLAMPFMGQVTSDDFFSGQAAALAGGTTMHIDFALPSDGDLLAGYKQYQEKASKACMDYGFHMAVTKWNDRVASDMEMLVKDEGINSFKFFMAYKGALMVTDEELLQGLKKCKELGALAQVHAENGDAVVEGQTRMIEMGITGPEGHCLSRPSILEGEATSRAIRLASFVNTPLYVVHVMSIEALEEIIRARQSGQRVIGEPVVSGLALDDSVLWDPDFDVAAKYVMSPPIRPAGHNMALRAALSTGLLQLVGTDHCTFNSTQKAAGKGDFRKIPNGVNGIEERMHILWDLMVNSGKITPMDYVRITSTACAQIFNIYPRKGAIIPGADADIILLNPNATSTISSKTHHSNVDTNIYEGWTLKGKIEVTISRGRVVWENGVLNVFPGSGRYIHLPPYSYLFDGLDKIDSAYLSSLKAPRHYSK
;
A
#
# COMPACT_ATOMS: atom_id res chain seq x y z
N MET A 1 -10.22 55.97 9.82
CA MET A 1 -9.47 55.89 11.10
C MET A 1 -8.15 55.15 10.86
N ARG A 2 -7.14 55.35 11.71
CA ARG A 2 -5.84 54.65 11.66
C ARG A 2 -5.72 53.71 12.86
N PHE A 3 -5.05 52.58 12.66
CA PHE A 3 -4.26 51.83 13.64
C PHE A 3 -3.29 50.98 12.79
N GLU A 4 -2.08 51.46 12.48
CA GLU A 4 -0.87 51.56 13.32
C GLU A 4 -0.07 50.25 13.39
N LEU A 5 1.16 50.31 12.86
CA LEU A 5 2.17 49.25 12.99
C LEU A 5 2.90 49.40 14.33
N TRP A 6 3.41 48.28 14.86
CA TRP A 6 4.52 48.30 15.80
C TRP A 6 5.72 47.55 15.19
N ALA A 7 6.85 48.25 15.11
CA ALA A 7 8.15 47.71 14.78
C ALA A 7 9.12 48.11 15.88
N MET A 8 9.95 47.17 16.35
CA MET A 8 11.06 47.47 17.25
C MET A 8 12.33 46.83 16.72
N ALA A 9 13.24 47.69 16.25
CA ALA A 9 14.65 47.37 16.11
C ALA A 9 15.41 48.06 17.25
N TRP A 10 16.46 47.42 17.76
CA TRP A 10 17.42 48.04 18.68
C TRP A 10 18.84 47.91 18.13
N ILE A 11 19.70 48.86 18.50
CA ILE A 11 20.94 49.19 17.80
C ILE A 11 22.16 48.82 18.67
N LEU A 12 23.25 48.40 18.02
CA LEU A 12 24.54 48.10 18.63
C LEU A 12 25.16 49.34 19.33
N PRO A 13 26.16 49.13 20.22
CA PRO A 13 27.46 49.66 19.83
C PRO A 13 28.67 48.74 20.08
N SER A 14 29.65 48.91 19.20
CA SER A 14 30.98 48.29 19.12
C SER A 14 31.92 48.48 20.34
N GLY A 15 32.84 47.53 20.56
CA GLY A 15 34.01 47.65 21.45
C GLY A 15 35.26 46.93 20.91
N ARG A 16 36.46 47.48 21.16
CA ARG A 16 37.76 47.17 20.49
C ARG A 16 38.93 47.55 21.43
N LEU A 17 40.18 47.05 21.36
CA LEU A 17 40.94 46.13 20.46
C LEU A 17 42.19 45.61 21.23
N TRP A 18 42.89 44.57 20.72
CA TRP A 18 44.34 44.26 20.93
C TRP A 18 44.81 43.76 22.34
N ALA A 19 45.97 43.10 22.55
CA ALA A 19 46.97 42.48 21.64
C ALA A 19 48.02 41.54 22.33
N GLN A 20 48.76 40.80 21.50
CA GLN A 20 50.17 40.36 21.61
C GLN A 20 50.64 39.07 22.34
N ARG A 21 51.59 38.41 21.65
CA ARG A 21 52.48 37.26 21.95
C ARG A 21 53.78 37.74 22.65
N PRO A 22 54.66 36.89 23.29
CA PRO A 22 55.68 36.13 22.51
C PRO A 22 56.35 34.84 23.10
N LYS A 23 56.67 33.92 22.17
CA LYS A 23 57.91 33.12 21.97
C LYS A 23 58.71 32.52 23.17
N LYS A 24 59.08 31.24 23.03
CA LYS A 24 60.50 30.78 22.87
C LYS A 24 60.62 29.39 22.19
N ARG A 25 61.87 28.90 22.03
CA ARG A 25 62.42 27.84 21.14
C ARG A 25 63.78 27.37 21.76
N PRO A 26 64.62 26.46 21.19
CA PRO A 26 64.43 25.27 20.32
C PRO A 26 65.30 24.04 20.79
N LEU A 27 65.97 23.31 19.86
CA LEU A 27 67.04 22.27 19.95
C LEU A 27 66.53 20.80 19.83
N VAL A 28 67.19 19.85 19.12
CA VAL A 28 68.39 19.88 18.24
C VAL A 28 68.34 18.80 17.11
N HIS A 29 69.41 18.71 16.30
CA HIS A 29 69.73 17.75 15.22
C HIS A 29 69.72 16.24 15.66
N GLU A 30 69.88 15.19 14.81
CA GLU A 30 70.79 14.96 13.67
C GLU A 30 70.27 14.04 12.54
N ASN A 31 71.07 13.95 11.46
CA ASN A 31 70.88 13.05 10.31
C ASN A 31 71.44 11.63 10.61
N LEU A 32 71.03 10.63 9.83
CA LEU A 32 71.96 9.86 8.99
C LEU A 32 71.23 8.91 8.03
N CYS A 33 71.78 8.77 6.82
CA CYS A 33 71.42 7.70 5.88
C CYS A 33 72.43 6.55 6.00
N TYR A 34 72.00 5.32 5.71
CA TYR A 34 72.87 4.26 5.20
C TYR A 34 72.14 3.46 4.10
N ALA A 35 72.90 2.87 3.18
CA ALA A 35 72.37 2.25 1.96
C ALA A 35 73.18 1.01 1.53
N GLY A 36 72.59 0.18 0.65
CA GLY A 36 73.18 -1.06 0.11
C GLY A 36 72.58 -2.33 0.75
N ILE A 37 72.52 -3.51 0.10
CA ILE A 37 72.97 -4.02 -1.23
C ILE A 37 71.97 -5.15 -1.59
N TRP A 38 71.20 -5.12 -2.70
CA TRP A 38 71.50 -5.56 -4.10
C TRP A 38 71.67 -7.10 -4.32
N ILE A 39 71.02 -7.66 -5.37
CA ILE A 39 71.33 -8.93 -6.14
C ILE A 39 70.94 -10.28 -5.44
N THR A 40 70.37 -11.35 -6.03
CA THR A 40 69.81 -11.78 -7.37
C THR A 40 68.64 -12.79 -7.14
N MET A 41 67.55 -12.83 -7.92
CA MET A 41 67.27 -13.68 -9.12
C MET A 41 67.55 -15.22 -9.08
N GLY A 42 66.61 -16.04 -9.60
CA GLY A 42 66.75 -17.49 -9.93
C GLY A 42 65.84 -18.44 -9.10
N HIS A 43 64.75 -19.13 -9.48
CA HIS A 43 64.04 -19.56 -10.72
C HIS A 43 64.05 -21.12 -10.93
N VAL A 44 62.87 -21.71 -11.24
CA VAL A 44 62.60 -23.04 -11.88
C VAL A 44 62.51 -24.34 -11.00
N ALA A 45 61.65 -25.28 -11.47
CA ALA A 45 61.59 -26.75 -11.22
C ALA A 45 61.00 -27.30 -9.87
N LEU A 46 60.17 -28.36 -9.78
CA LEU A 46 59.34 -29.20 -10.70
C LEU A 46 57.98 -29.54 -9.98
N ARG A 47 57.07 -30.49 -10.31
CA ARG A 47 56.86 -31.54 -11.35
C ARG A 47 55.35 -31.93 -11.44
N GLN A 48 54.99 -32.86 -12.34
CA GLN A 48 53.70 -33.59 -12.41
C GLN A 48 53.84 -35.09 -12.02
N GLU A 49 52.68 -35.68 -11.64
CA GLU A 49 52.19 -37.07 -11.85
C GLU A 49 52.94 -38.34 -11.35
N ALA A 50 52.21 -39.17 -10.57
CA ALA A 50 51.98 -40.64 -10.68
C ALA A 50 51.38 -41.16 -9.34
N VAL A 51 50.23 -41.84 -9.16
CA VAL A 51 49.40 -42.87 -9.87
C VAL A 51 49.53 -44.27 -9.24
N LEU A 52 48.46 -44.78 -8.58
CA LEU A 52 47.92 -46.17 -8.55
C LEU A 52 47.06 -46.51 -7.30
N LEU A 53 45.90 -47.19 -7.52
CA LEU A 53 45.16 -48.13 -6.63
C LEU A 53 44.68 -47.61 -5.23
N THR A 54 43.50 -47.91 -4.67
CA THR A 54 42.28 -48.70 -5.00
C THR A 54 41.13 -48.19 -4.07
N THR A 55 39.83 -48.47 -4.18
CA THR A 55 39.02 -49.49 -4.89
C THR A 55 37.62 -48.90 -5.24
N ALA A 56 36.69 -49.71 -5.77
CA ALA A 56 35.26 -49.36 -5.91
C ALA A 56 34.36 -50.61 -5.70
N PHE A 57 33.03 -50.44 -5.78
CA PHE A 57 31.96 -51.42 -5.48
C PHE A 57 31.79 -51.71 -3.96
N THR A 58 30.60 -52.00 -3.42
CA THR A 58 29.37 -52.57 -4.03
C THR A 58 28.07 -51.79 -3.81
N PHE A 59 27.02 -52.20 -4.53
CA PHE A 59 25.64 -51.68 -4.51
C PHE A 59 24.71 -52.78 -3.96
N LEU A 60 23.53 -52.38 -3.45
CA LEU A 60 22.30 -53.20 -3.36
C LEU A 60 22.30 -54.52 -2.52
N ALA A 61 22.03 -54.44 -1.21
CA ALA A 61 21.32 -55.51 -0.47
C ALA A 61 20.88 -55.08 0.96
N LEU A 62 19.57 -54.89 1.19
CA LEU A 62 18.83 -55.58 2.27
C LEU A 62 17.31 -55.37 2.10
N VAL A 63 16.59 -56.44 1.80
CA VAL A 63 15.11 -56.51 1.78
C VAL A 63 14.73 -57.77 2.54
N ARG A 64 13.76 -57.66 3.47
CA ARG A 64 13.43 -58.63 4.54
C ARG A 64 14.51 -58.68 5.65
N ALA A 65 14.20 -58.83 6.94
CA ALA A 65 12.89 -59.04 7.60
C ALA A 65 12.90 -58.48 9.03
N GLN A 66 11.74 -57.98 9.50
CA GLN A 66 11.27 -58.17 10.88
C GLN A 66 9.82 -57.68 11.03
N ASP A 67 8.86 -58.60 10.85
CA ASP A 67 7.51 -58.42 11.38
C ASP A 67 7.51 -58.78 12.87
N HIS A 68 6.88 -57.97 13.73
CA HIS A 68 5.87 -58.47 14.69
C HIS A 68 5.16 -57.35 15.46
N VAL A 69 3.82 -57.38 15.39
CA VAL A 69 2.84 -56.88 16.39
C VAL A 69 2.95 -55.41 16.84
N CYS A 70 2.19 -54.54 16.17
CA CYS A 70 0.96 -54.04 16.81
C CYS A 70 -0.10 -53.75 15.73
N GLY A 71 -1.36 -54.14 15.98
CA GLY A 71 -2.44 -54.04 15.00
C GLY A 71 -3.20 -52.72 15.11
N VAL A 72 -3.09 -51.86 14.09
CA VAL A 72 -4.01 -50.73 13.88
C VAL A 72 -4.83 -51.01 12.63
N THR A 73 -6.16 -51.08 12.78
CA THR A 73 -7.08 -51.30 11.67
C THR A 73 -7.11 -50.09 10.74
N LYS A 74 -7.10 -50.34 9.42
CA LYS A 74 -7.34 -49.31 8.41
C LYS A 74 -8.81 -48.90 8.40
N ASN A 75 -9.22 -48.07 9.36
CA ASN A 75 -10.40 -47.22 9.17
C ASN A 75 -10.02 -46.11 8.19
N SER A 76 -10.37 -46.30 6.92
CA SER A 76 -10.38 -45.22 5.93
C SER A 76 -11.53 -44.25 6.25
N CYS A 77 -11.35 -43.43 7.28
CA CYS A 77 -12.20 -42.29 7.54
C CYS A 77 -12.01 -41.30 6.39
N SER A 78 -12.87 -41.41 5.37
CA SER A 78 -13.16 -40.28 4.49
C SER A 78 -13.82 -39.22 5.37
N ALA A 79 -13.01 -38.31 5.89
CA ALA A 79 -13.51 -37.11 6.55
C ALA A 79 -14.17 -36.23 5.48
N SER A 80 -15.44 -36.53 5.20
CA SER A 80 -16.35 -35.51 4.70
C SER A 80 -16.45 -34.46 5.80
N ASP A 81 -15.76 -33.33 5.61
CA ASP A 81 -15.92 -32.15 6.45
C ASP A 81 -17.37 -31.68 6.33
N SER A 82 -18.19 -32.16 7.27
CA SER A 82 -19.49 -31.60 7.58
C SER A 82 -19.25 -30.26 8.26
N LEU A 83 -18.88 -29.26 7.45
CA LEU A 83 -18.75 -27.88 7.85
C LEU A 83 -20.02 -27.49 8.62
N SER A 84 -19.87 -27.27 9.92
CA SER A 84 -20.94 -26.75 10.75
C SER A 84 -21.37 -25.40 10.17
N SER A 85 -22.62 -25.32 9.72
CA SER A 85 -23.13 -24.13 9.04
C SER A 85 -22.95 -22.93 9.96
N THR A 86 -22.17 -21.95 9.49
CA THR A 86 -21.75 -20.83 10.31
C THR A 86 -22.87 -19.80 10.35
N ARG A 87 -23.79 -20.00 11.30
CA ARG A 87 -24.97 -19.17 11.53
C ARG A 87 -24.69 -18.13 12.61
N LEU A 88 -24.62 -16.86 12.23
CA LEU A 88 -24.49 -15.72 13.15
C LEU A 88 -25.74 -14.82 13.06
N LEU A 89 -26.09 -14.19 14.17
CA LEU A 89 -27.12 -13.15 14.21
C LEU A 89 -26.61 -11.94 15.01
N ILE A 90 -26.31 -10.85 14.31
CA ILE A 90 -25.95 -9.56 14.92
C ILE A 90 -27.25 -8.86 15.31
N LYS A 91 -27.41 -8.41 16.56
CA LYS A 91 -28.68 -7.82 17.04
C LYS A 91 -28.55 -6.39 17.58
N GLY A 92 -29.58 -5.58 17.34
CA GLY A 92 -29.79 -4.27 18.00
C GLY A 92 -28.81 -3.15 17.63
N GLY A 93 -27.98 -3.36 16.60
CA GLY A 93 -27.01 -2.37 16.14
C GLY A 93 -27.60 -1.34 15.17
N THR A 94 -26.87 -0.23 14.97
CA THR A 94 -27.16 0.70 13.89
C THR A 94 -26.41 0.25 12.64
N ILE A 95 -27.13 -0.34 11.68
CA ILE A 95 -26.58 -0.72 10.38
C ILE A 95 -26.27 0.54 9.59
N VAL A 96 -25.08 0.66 9.02
CA VAL A 96 -24.68 1.78 8.18
C VAL A 96 -24.17 1.29 6.84
N ASN A 97 -24.80 1.75 5.77
CA ASN A 97 -24.33 1.66 4.40
C ASN A 97 -23.97 3.07 3.88
N ALA A 98 -23.39 3.16 2.68
CA ALA A 98 -23.10 4.46 2.07
C ALA A 98 -24.35 5.25 1.62
N ASP A 99 -25.52 4.61 1.52
CA ASP A 99 -26.81 5.21 1.12
C ASP A 99 -27.72 5.57 2.31
N ARG A 100 -27.66 4.81 3.41
CA ARG A 100 -28.58 4.95 4.56
C ARG A 100 -28.02 4.34 5.84
N GLN A 101 -28.67 4.67 6.96
CA GLN A 101 -28.48 4.03 8.26
C GLN A 101 -29.83 3.63 8.87
N GLU A 102 -29.90 2.47 9.52
CA GLU A 102 -31.14 1.92 10.12
C GLU A 102 -30.84 1.02 11.32
N ILE A 103 -31.75 0.93 12.30
CA ILE A 103 -31.61 -0.03 13.42
C ILE A 103 -32.26 -1.34 13.00
N ALA A 104 -31.45 -2.39 12.83
CA ALA A 104 -31.89 -3.71 12.39
C ALA A 104 -30.95 -4.80 12.94
N ASP A 105 -31.39 -6.06 12.81
CA ASP A 105 -30.57 -7.24 13.03
C ASP A 105 -30.04 -7.75 11.67
N VAL A 106 -28.87 -8.39 11.67
CA VAL A 106 -28.26 -8.99 10.47
C VAL A 106 -28.10 -10.50 10.67
N TYR A 107 -28.80 -11.29 9.85
CA TYR A 107 -28.65 -12.75 9.85
C TYR A 107 -27.65 -13.19 8.78
N ILE A 108 -26.70 -14.02 9.18
CA ILE A 108 -25.59 -14.53 8.38
C ILE A 108 -25.62 -16.06 8.43
N GLU A 109 -25.45 -16.69 7.27
CA GLU A 109 -25.35 -18.14 7.13
C GLU A 109 -24.37 -18.47 6.00
N ASP A 110 -23.44 -19.40 6.27
CA ASP A 110 -22.43 -19.90 5.32
C ASP A 110 -21.59 -18.82 4.63
N GLY A 111 -21.35 -17.72 5.35
CA GLY A 111 -20.52 -16.61 4.88
C GLY A 111 -21.23 -15.53 4.06
N ILE A 112 -22.56 -15.63 3.93
CA ILE A 112 -23.40 -14.69 3.18
C ILE A 112 -24.44 -14.05 4.11
N ILE A 113 -24.70 -12.76 3.93
CA ILE A 113 -25.81 -12.05 4.60
C ILE A 113 -27.12 -12.54 4.00
N LYS A 114 -28.01 -13.14 4.81
CA LYS A 114 -29.30 -13.68 4.36
C LYS A 114 -30.45 -12.69 4.52
N ALA A 115 -30.45 -11.91 5.60
CA ALA A 115 -31.50 -10.94 5.90
C ALA A 115 -30.95 -9.75 6.71
N VAL A 116 -31.59 -8.59 6.56
CA VAL A 116 -31.36 -7.37 7.33
C VAL A 116 -32.73 -6.82 7.70
N GLU A 117 -33.18 -7.05 8.93
CA GLU A 117 -34.57 -6.82 9.38
C GLU A 117 -34.62 -6.49 10.88
N PRO A 118 -35.56 -5.65 11.35
CA PRO A 118 -35.68 -5.33 12.77
C PRO A 118 -36.36 -6.46 13.57
N ASN A 119 -35.86 -6.73 14.79
CA ASN A 119 -36.45 -7.65 15.76
C ASN A 119 -36.55 -9.12 15.30
N MET A 120 -35.51 -9.62 14.61
CA MET A 120 -35.40 -11.04 14.26
C MET A 120 -35.46 -11.93 15.51
N LYS A 121 -36.21 -13.03 15.40
CA LYS A 121 -36.26 -14.06 16.44
C LYS A 121 -34.92 -14.79 16.51
N VAL A 122 -34.46 -15.04 17.72
CA VAL A 122 -33.36 -15.98 17.95
C VAL A 122 -33.92 -17.39 17.81
N PHE A 123 -33.22 -18.23 17.05
CA PHE A 123 -33.47 -19.67 16.95
C PHE A 123 -32.33 -20.42 17.64
N ASP A 124 -32.57 -21.67 18.02
CA ASP A 124 -31.52 -22.53 18.57
C ASP A 124 -30.36 -22.72 17.59
N GLU A 125 -29.17 -23.03 18.12
CA GLU A 125 -27.91 -23.25 17.38
C GLU A 125 -27.33 -22.05 16.60
N ILE A 126 -27.88 -20.83 16.77
CA ILE A 126 -27.32 -19.60 16.19
C ILE A 126 -26.46 -18.86 17.22
N ARG A 127 -25.24 -18.45 16.84
CA ARG A 127 -24.43 -17.54 17.66
C ARG A 127 -24.97 -16.11 17.53
N VAL A 128 -25.52 -15.59 18.61
CA VAL A 128 -25.94 -14.18 18.70
C VAL A 128 -24.74 -13.30 19.07
N ILE A 129 -24.64 -12.13 18.44
CA ILE A 129 -23.70 -11.06 18.79
C ILE A 129 -24.54 -9.83 19.13
N ASP A 130 -24.40 -9.31 20.35
CA ASP A 130 -25.05 -8.06 20.75
C ASP A 130 -24.28 -6.87 20.16
N ALA A 131 -24.97 -6.03 19.40
CA ALA A 131 -24.45 -4.81 18.80
C ALA A 131 -25.18 -3.56 19.32
N ALA A 132 -25.92 -3.65 20.43
CA ALA A 132 -26.55 -2.49 21.06
C ALA A 132 -25.52 -1.35 21.27
N GLY A 133 -25.87 -0.14 20.81
CA GLY A 133 -24.98 1.03 20.86
C GLY A 133 -23.78 1.03 19.90
N HIS A 134 -23.61 -0.02 19.08
CA HIS A 134 -22.57 -0.10 18.05
C HIS A 134 -23.09 0.33 16.68
N TYR A 135 -22.17 0.78 15.83
CA TYR A 135 -22.38 0.83 14.39
C TYR A 135 -21.95 -0.50 13.78
N VAL A 136 -22.82 -1.09 12.95
CA VAL A 136 -22.55 -2.31 12.19
C VAL A 136 -22.35 -1.89 10.73
N MET A 137 -21.15 -2.10 10.19
CA MET A 137 -20.76 -1.56 8.88
C MET A 137 -20.10 -2.64 8.02
N PRO A 138 -20.10 -2.51 6.67
CA PRO A 138 -19.23 -3.32 5.83
C PRO A 138 -17.78 -3.16 6.30
N GLY A 139 -17.05 -4.27 6.37
CA GLY A 139 -15.63 -4.22 6.68
C GLY A 139 -14.85 -3.40 5.64
N GLY A 140 -13.76 -2.78 6.06
CA GLY A 140 -12.96 -1.91 5.20
C GLY A 140 -12.36 -2.67 4.02
N ILE A 141 -12.18 -1.99 2.88
CA ILE A 141 -11.44 -2.50 1.73
C ILE A 141 -10.25 -1.56 1.49
N ASP A 142 -9.03 -2.07 1.59
CA ASP A 142 -7.82 -1.28 1.34
C ASP A 142 -7.32 -1.48 -0.10
N PRO A 143 -7.40 -0.47 -0.99
CA PRO A 143 -6.91 -0.58 -2.37
C PRO A 143 -5.37 -0.59 -2.50
N HIS A 144 -4.61 -0.34 -1.43
CA HIS A 144 -3.19 -0.01 -1.57
C HIS A 144 -2.29 -0.65 -0.51
N THR A 145 -1.82 -1.87 -0.77
CA THR A 145 -0.85 -2.59 0.06
C THR A 145 0.26 -3.23 -0.77
N HIS A 146 1.37 -3.57 -0.11
CA HIS A 146 2.50 -4.26 -0.72
C HIS A 146 3.04 -5.36 0.21
N LEU A 147 2.34 -6.48 0.30
CA LEU A 147 2.70 -7.58 1.21
C LEU A 147 3.74 -8.53 0.58
N ALA A 148 4.72 -8.93 1.38
CA ALA A 148 5.91 -9.67 0.94
C ALA A 148 6.55 -9.12 -0.36
N MET A 149 6.61 -7.78 -0.50
CA MET A 149 7.15 -7.12 -1.69
C MET A 149 8.70 -7.02 -1.62
N PRO A 150 9.44 -7.51 -2.63
CA PRO A 150 10.86 -7.24 -2.77
C PRO A 150 11.07 -5.82 -3.32
N PHE A 151 11.69 -4.93 -2.54
CA PHE A 151 11.82 -3.52 -2.89
C PHE A 151 13.06 -2.87 -2.26
N MET A 152 13.74 -2.00 -3.01
CA MET A 152 14.95 -1.27 -2.60
C MET A 152 16.05 -2.14 -1.95
N GLY A 153 16.20 -3.39 -2.40
CA GLY A 153 17.18 -4.36 -1.87
C GLY A 153 16.77 -5.04 -0.55
N GLN A 154 15.52 -4.85 -0.14
CA GLN A 154 14.88 -5.46 1.03
C GLN A 154 13.63 -6.25 0.62
N VAL A 155 12.98 -6.91 1.59
CA VAL A 155 11.60 -7.39 1.48
C VAL A 155 10.80 -6.74 2.60
N THR A 156 9.52 -6.44 2.38
CA THR A 156 8.64 -5.90 3.43
C THR A 156 8.55 -6.84 4.62
N SER A 157 8.39 -6.27 5.82
CA SER A 157 8.30 -7.02 7.08
C SER A 157 6.99 -7.80 7.21
N ASP A 158 5.88 -7.25 6.70
CA ASP A 158 4.61 -7.96 6.61
C ASP A 158 4.51 -8.80 5.33
N ASP A 159 4.02 -10.03 5.50
CA ASP A 159 3.62 -10.98 4.46
C ASP A 159 2.08 -11.10 4.38
N PHE A 160 1.58 -11.91 3.44
CA PHE A 160 0.14 -12.11 3.23
C PHE A 160 -0.62 -12.72 4.42
N PHE A 161 0.05 -13.24 5.46
CA PHE A 161 -0.63 -13.67 6.68
C PHE A 161 -0.60 -12.57 7.73
N SER A 162 0.57 -11.98 7.99
CA SER A 162 0.79 -10.94 9.01
C SER A 162 0.10 -9.62 8.67
N GLY A 163 0.26 -9.10 7.46
CA GLY A 163 -0.43 -7.86 7.03
C GLY A 163 -1.95 -8.02 7.00
N GLN A 164 -2.46 -9.19 6.61
CA GLN A 164 -3.90 -9.48 6.63
C GLN A 164 -4.44 -9.73 8.04
N ALA A 165 -3.65 -10.30 8.95
CA ALA A 165 -3.98 -10.41 10.37
C ALA A 165 -4.15 -9.02 11.01
N ALA A 166 -3.21 -8.10 10.73
CA ALA A 166 -3.28 -6.70 11.12
C ALA A 166 -4.48 -5.98 10.49
N ALA A 167 -4.77 -6.20 9.21
CA ALA A 167 -5.96 -5.68 8.55
C ALA A 167 -7.26 -6.07 9.27
N LEU A 168 -7.41 -7.36 9.63
CA LEU A 168 -8.59 -7.90 10.29
C LEU A 168 -8.76 -7.41 11.74
N ALA A 169 -7.67 -7.26 12.50
CA ALA A 169 -7.71 -6.59 13.81
C ALA A 169 -8.10 -5.11 13.68
N GLY A 170 -7.67 -4.46 12.58
CA GLY A 170 -8.06 -3.11 12.20
C GLY A 170 -9.45 -2.95 11.59
N GLY A 171 -10.19 -4.05 11.35
CA GLY A 171 -11.51 -4.00 10.71
C GLY A 171 -11.51 -3.75 9.20
N THR A 172 -10.35 -3.84 8.54
CA THR A 172 -10.26 -4.06 7.10
C THR A 172 -10.50 -5.56 6.83
N THR A 173 -11.32 -5.90 5.85
CA THR A 173 -11.77 -7.28 5.53
C THR A 173 -11.49 -7.72 4.10
N MET A 174 -11.00 -6.80 3.27
CA MET A 174 -10.35 -7.12 2.00
C MET A 174 -9.22 -6.12 1.73
N HIS A 175 -8.20 -6.56 0.99
CA HIS A 175 -7.20 -5.66 0.42
C HIS A 175 -6.96 -5.96 -1.06
N ILE A 176 -6.32 -5.03 -1.77
CA ILE A 176 -5.82 -5.23 -3.14
C ILE A 176 -4.33 -4.90 -3.14
N ASP A 177 -3.51 -5.87 -3.53
CA ASP A 177 -2.05 -5.78 -3.45
C ASP A 177 -1.40 -5.56 -4.82
N PHE A 178 -0.22 -4.93 -4.86
CA PHE A 178 0.51 -4.70 -6.10
C PHE A 178 1.43 -5.87 -6.47
N ALA A 179 0.94 -6.74 -7.36
CA ALA A 179 1.75 -7.76 -7.99
C ALA A 179 2.81 -7.12 -8.90
N LEU A 180 4.08 -7.36 -8.62
CA LEU A 180 5.22 -6.91 -9.43
C LEU A 180 5.60 -7.97 -10.48
N PRO A 181 5.95 -7.57 -11.72
CA PRO A 181 6.32 -8.52 -12.78
C PRO A 181 7.74 -9.06 -12.61
N SER A 182 7.94 -10.36 -12.82
CA SER A 182 9.27 -11.00 -12.74
C SER A 182 10.05 -10.68 -14.02
N ASP A 183 11.16 -9.94 -13.94
CA ASP A 183 11.93 -9.47 -15.11
C ASP A 183 11.07 -8.71 -16.16
N GLY A 184 9.91 -8.19 -15.75
CA GLY A 184 8.91 -7.58 -16.63
C GLY A 184 8.05 -8.57 -17.43
N ASP A 185 7.91 -9.81 -16.95
CA ASP A 185 6.89 -10.81 -17.32
C ASP A 185 5.72 -10.70 -16.31
N LEU A 186 4.52 -10.31 -16.78
CA LEU A 186 3.42 -10.03 -15.86
C LEU A 186 2.80 -11.33 -15.31
N LEU A 187 2.72 -12.37 -16.14
CA LEU A 187 2.14 -13.66 -15.76
C LEU A 187 3.03 -14.43 -14.79
N ALA A 188 4.36 -14.33 -14.93
CA ALA A 188 5.30 -14.89 -13.96
C ALA A 188 5.24 -14.14 -12.62
N GLY A 189 5.14 -12.80 -12.65
CA GLY A 189 4.96 -11.98 -11.45
C GLY A 189 3.67 -12.30 -10.70
N TYR A 190 2.55 -12.36 -11.42
CA TYR A 190 1.25 -12.77 -10.87
C TYR A 190 1.31 -14.13 -10.18
N LYS A 191 1.94 -15.14 -10.81
CA LYS A 191 2.09 -16.48 -10.22
C LYS A 191 2.90 -16.47 -8.92
N GLN A 192 4.01 -15.73 -8.89
CA GLN A 192 4.78 -15.53 -7.65
C GLN A 192 3.95 -14.83 -6.55
N TYR A 193 3.05 -13.91 -6.91
CA TYR A 193 2.17 -13.25 -5.94
C TYR A 193 1.03 -14.17 -5.45
N GLN A 194 0.45 -15.02 -6.31
CA GLN A 194 -0.46 -16.09 -5.87
C GLN A 194 0.26 -17.09 -4.94
N GLU A 195 1.52 -17.45 -5.22
CA GLU A 195 2.34 -18.31 -4.35
C GLU A 195 2.58 -17.66 -2.97
N LYS A 196 2.92 -16.36 -2.92
CA LYS A 196 3.01 -15.60 -1.65
C LYS A 196 1.68 -15.58 -0.89
N ALA A 197 0.58 -15.33 -1.61
CA ALA A 197 -0.76 -15.20 -1.06
C ALA A 197 -1.44 -16.55 -0.73
N SER A 198 -0.78 -17.68 -0.97
CA SER A 198 -1.23 -19.01 -0.53
C SER A 198 -1.47 -19.11 1.00
N LYS A 199 -0.86 -18.22 1.78
CA LYS A 199 -1.05 -18.09 3.24
C LYS A 199 -2.17 -17.13 3.66
N ALA A 200 -2.84 -16.44 2.74
CA ALA A 200 -3.85 -15.43 3.03
C ALA A 200 -4.94 -15.89 4.01
N CYS A 201 -5.25 -15.08 5.01
CA CYS A 201 -6.33 -15.29 5.99
C CYS A 201 -7.56 -14.39 5.78
N MET A 202 -7.44 -13.37 4.92
CA MET A 202 -8.46 -12.41 4.51
C MET A 202 -8.73 -12.55 3.01
N ASP A 203 -9.89 -12.09 2.52
CA ASP A 203 -10.12 -11.99 1.08
C ASP A 203 -9.21 -10.92 0.44
N TYR A 204 -8.76 -11.15 -0.79
CA TYR A 204 -7.79 -10.26 -1.46
C TYR A 204 -7.95 -10.23 -2.98
N GLY A 205 -7.47 -9.17 -3.61
CA GLY A 205 -7.32 -9.06 -5.06
C GLY A 205 -5.91 -8.60 -5.45
N PHE A 206 -5.64 -8.47 -6.75
CA PHE A 206 -4.37 -7.93 -7.25
C PHE A 206 -4.57 -6.79 -8.25
N HIS A 207 -3.70 -5.79 -8.13
CA HIS A 207 -3.33 -4.88 -9.19
C HIS A 207 -2.03 -5.40 -9.84
N MET A 208 -1.86 -5.26 -11.16
CA MET A 208 -0.62 -5.65 -11.84
C MET A 208 0.26 -4.45 -12.19
N ALA A 209 1.51 -4.44 -11.76
CA ALA A 209 2.46 -3.39 -12.14
C ALA A 209 3.01 -3.58 -13.57
N VAL A 210 3.05 -2.49 -14.34
CA VAL A 210 3.59 -2.45 -15.70
C VAL A 210 4.79 -1.50 -15.72
N THR A 211 5.99 -2.07 -15.77
CA THR A 211 7.28 -1.38 -15.58
C THR A 211 8.07 -1.20 -16.88
N LYS A 212 7.54 -1.67 -18.01
CA LYS A 212 8.05 -1.52 -19.38
C LYS A 212 6.94 -1.81 -20.39
N TRP A 213 7.03 -1.33 -21.62
CA TRP A 213 6.10 -1.73 -22.70
C TRP A 213 6.70 -2.68 -23.74
N ASN A 214 5.84 -3.51 -24.36
CA ASN A 214 6.06 -4.29 -25.59
C ASN A 214 4.80 -5.16 -25.88
N ASP A 215 4.74 -5.80 -27.04
CA ASP A 215 3.61 -6.64 -27.46
C ASP A 215 3.34 -7.83 -26.52
N ARG A 216 4.38 -8.37 -25.87
CA ARG A 216 4.20 -9.43 -24.86
C ARG A 216 3.49 -8.88 -23.62
N VAL A 217 3.91 -7.74 -23.10
CA VAL A 217 3.23 -7.05 -21.98
C VAL A 217 1.75 -6.80 -22.32
N ALA A 218 1.44 -6.36 -23.55
CA ALA A 218 0.06 -6.18 -23.98
C ALA A 218 -0.76 -7.49 -24.01
N SER A 219 -0.14 -8.61 -24.40
CA SER A 219 -0.75 -9.94 -24.40
C SER A 219 -0.94 -10.49 -22.96
N ASP A 220 0.07 -10.30 -22.10
CA ASP A 220 0.01 -10.69 -20.69
C ASP A 220 -1.12 -9.92 -19.95
N MET A 221 -1.29 -8.61 -20.22
CA MET A 221 -2.42 -7.83 -19.70
C MET A 221 -3.79 -8.41 -20.12
N GLU A 222 -3.90 -8.91 -21.35
CA GLU A 222 -5.15 -9.44 -21.88
C GLU A 222 -5.54 -10.78 -21.24
N MET A 223 -4.57 -11.67 -21.02
CA MET A 223 -4.77 -12.91 -20.25
C MET A 223 -5.10 -12.62 -18.78
N LEU A 224 -4.41 -11.65 -18.15
CA LEU A 224 -4.68 -11.26 -16.77
C LEU A 224 -6.10 -10.71 -16.55
N VAL A 225 -6.65 -9.99 -17.55
CA VAL A 225 -8.03 -9.49 -17.50
C VAL A 225 -9.06 -10.60 -17.74
N LYS A 226 -8.83 -11.48 -18.73
CA LYS A 226 -9.80 -12.48 -19.17
C LYS A 226 -9.88 -13.69 -18.25
N ASP A 227 -8.72 -14.21 -17.85
CA ASP A 227 -8.61 -15.54 -17.23
C ASP A 227 -8.35 -15.43 -15.73
N GLU A 228 -7.51 -14.45 -15.31
CA GLU A 228 -7.04 -14.31 -13.93
C GLU A 228 -7.79 -13.22 -13.12
N GLY A 229 -8.70 -12.47 -13.74
CA GLY A 229 -9.57 -11.50 -13.07
C GLY A 229 -8.87 -10.28 -12.46
N ILE A 230 -7.84 -9.74 -13.11
CA ILE A 230 -7.26 -8.43 -12.77
C ILE A 230 -7.88 -7.36 -13.67
N ASN A 231 -8.58 -6.37 -13.10
CA ASN A 231 -9.14 -5.23 -13.85
C ASN A 231 -8.35 -3.93 -13.72
N SER A 232 -7.10 -3.96 -13.26
CA SER A 232 -6.36 -2.73 -12.93
C SER A 232 -4.84 -2.87 -13.00
N PHE A 233 -4.20 -1.87 -13.61
CA PHE A 233 -2.77 -1.88 -13.96
C PHE A 233 -2.05 -0.62 -13.47
N LYS A 234 -0.88 -0.79 -12.84
CA LYS A 234 -0.12 0.26 -12.15
C LYS A 234 1.13 0.65 -12.94
N PHE A 235 1.19 1.91 -13.34
CA PHE A 235 2.32 2.53 -14.01
C PHE A 235 3.06 3.47 -13.04
N PHE A 236 4.38 3.62 -13.21
CA PHE A 236 5.19 4.51 -12.39
C PHE A 236 5.82 5.61 -13.25
N MET A 237 5.63 6.87 -12.84
CA MET A 237 6.28 8.03 -13.47
C MET A 237 7.59 8.42 -12.79
N ALA A 238 7.94 7.71 -11.70
CA ALA A 238 9.15 7.85 -10.92
C ALA A 238 9.88 6.50 -10.77
N TYR A 239 10.94 6.46 -9.95
CA TYR A 239 11.89 5.35 -9.85
C TYR A 239 12.62 5.08 -11.18
N LYS A 240 13.25 6.14 -11.71
CA LYS A 240 14.02 6.14 -12.97
C LYS A 240 15.06 5.01 -12.97
N GLY A 241 15.03 4.17 -14.01
CA GLY A 241 15.93 3.03 -14.14
C GLY A 241 15.54 1.79 -13.32
N ALA A 242 14.38 1.78 -12.66
CA ALA A 242 13.85 0.63 -11.92
C ALA A 242 12.39 0.28 -12.28
N LEU A 243 11.47 1.24 -12.15
CA LEU A 243 10.03 1.05 -12.43
C LEU A 243 9.45 2.07 -13.41
N MET A 244 10.15 3.18 -13.64
CA MET A 244 9.68 4.32 -14.44
C MET A 244 9.38 3.93 -15.89
N VAL A 245 8.14 4.16 -16.32
CA VAL A 245 7.75 4.14 -17.74
C VAL A 245 7.82 5.54 -18.35
N THR A 246 8.09 5.61 -19.65
CA THR A 246 8.03 6.84 -20.44
C THR A 246 6.59 7.24 -20.79
N ASP A 247 6.37 8.48 -21.23
CA ASP A 247 5.06 8.95 -21.72
C ASP A 247 4.56 8.12 -22.92
N GLU A 248 5.46 7.59 -23.76
CA GLU A 248 5.10 6.70 -24.88
C GLU A 248 4.55 5.37 -24.37
N GLU A 249 5.26 4.72 -23.46
CA GLU A 249 4.85 3.45 -22.84
C GLU A 249 3.55 3.62 -22.05
N LEU A 250 3.41 4.70 -21.29
CA LEU A 250 2.18 5.07 -20.59
C LEU A 250 1.02 5.29 -21.56
N LEU A 251 1.24 5.93 -22.72
CA LEU A 251 0.22 6.07 -23.76
C LEU A 251 -0.21 4.74 -24.38
N GLN A 252 0.67 3.75 -24.52
CA GLN A 252 0.25 2.41 -24.98
C GLN A 252 -0.49 1.65 -23.87
N GLY A 253 0.01 1.73 -22.62
CA GLY A 253 -0.65 1.17 -21.44
C GLY A 253 -2.07 1.68 -21.26
N LEU A 254 -2.28 3.00 -21.33
CA LEU A 254 -3.60 3.65 -21.26
C LEU A 254 -4.56 3.14 -22.35
N LYS A 255 -4.07 2.91 -23.58
CA LYS A 255 -4.89 2.36 -24.68
C LYS A 255 -5.29 0.90 -24.41
N LYS A 256 -4.36 0.04 -23.99
CA LYS A 256 -4.67 -1.37 -23.69
C LYS A 256 -5.55 -1.51 -22.46
N CYS A 257 -5.35 -0.67 -21.44
CA CYS A 257 -6.28 -0.53 -20.31
C CYS A 257 -7.70 -0.20 -20.79
N LYS A 258 -7.87 0.79 -21.68
CA LYS A 258 -9.16 1.13 -22.28
C LYS A 258 -9.78 -0.03 -23.07
N GLU A 259 -9.00 -0.66 -23.93
CA GLU A 259 -9.41 -1.80 -24.78
C GLU A 259 -9.89 -3.00 -23.96
N LEU A 260 -9.29 -3.24 -22.79
CA LEU A 260 -9.63 -4.33 -21.88
C LEU A 260 -10.71 -3.96 -20.85
N GLY A 261 -11.17 -2.71 -20.79
CA GLY A 261 -12.05 -2.23 -19.72
C GLY A 261 -11.38 -2.21 -18.34
N ALA A 262 -10.05 -2.10 -18.29
CA ALA A 262 -9.24 -2.14 -17.09
C ALA A 262 -8.77 -0.73 -16.67
N LEU A 263 -8.78 -0.45 -15.36
CA LEU A 263 -8.44 0.85 -14.80
C LEU A 263 -6.92 1.07 -14.73
N ALA A 264 -6.44 2.10 -15.42
CA ALA A 264 -5.06 2.53 -15.32
C ALA A 264 -4.83 3.31 -14.00
N GLN A 265 -3.81 2.91 -13.25
CA GLN A 265 -3.35 3.60 -12.04
C GLN A 265 -1.96 4.19 -12.26
N VAL A 266 -1.67 5.36 -11.67
CA VAL A 266 -0.36 6.03 -11.77
C VAL A 266 0.23 6.38 -10.42
N HIS A 267 1.45 5.91 -10.15
CA HIS A 267 2.33 6.59 -9.19
C HIS A 267 2.92 7.82 -9.89
N ALA A 268 2.50 9.00 -9.45
CA ALA A 268 2.73 10.26 -10.14
C ALA A 268 3.67 11.20 -9.34
N GLU A 269 4.98 10.95 -9.40
CA GLU A 269 6.03 11.97 -9.20
C GLU A 269 6.87 12.08 -10.49
N ASN A 270 7.46 13.24 -10.79
CA ASN A 270 8.35 13.39 -11.94
C ASN A 270 9.72 12.72 -11.70
N GLY A 271 9.92 11.51 -12.23
CA GLY A 271 11.12 10.70 -11.99
C GLY A 271 12.46 11.32 -12.41
N ASP A 272 12.48 12.17 -13.43
CA ASP A 272 13.70 12.87 -13.85
C ASP A 272 14.08 13.96 -12.85
N ALA A 273 13.12 14.77 -12.42
CA ALA A 273 13.31 15.84 -11.44
C ALA A 273 13.56 15.29 -10.03
N VAL A 274 12.98 14.14 -9.66
CA VAL A 274 13.32 13.45 -8.40
C VAL A 274 14.80 13.03 -8.39
N VAL A 275 15.36 12.56 -9.51
CA VAL A 275 16.79 12.21 -9.59
C VAL A 275 17.70 13.44 -9.55
N GLU A 276 17.30 14.58 -10.13
CA GLU A 276 17.98 15.87 -9.94
C GLU A 276 17.99 16.26 -8.47
N GLY A 277 16.82 16.34 -7.83
CA GLY A 277 16.68 16.73 -6.43
C GLY A 277 17.46 15.80 -5.49
N GLN A 278 17.44 14.49 -5.76
CA GLN A 278 18.23 13.50 -5.00
C GLN A 278 19.73 13.72 -5.15
N THR A 279 20.20 14.10 -6.34
CA THR A 279 21.62 14.38 -6.60
C THR A 279 22.03 15.66 -5.88
N ARG A 280 21.23 16.72 -6.05
CA ARG A 280 21.43 18.04 -5.47
C ARG A 280 21.46 18.03 -3.93
N MET A 281 20.57 17.27 -3.27
CA MET A 281 20.62 17.17 -1.79
C MET A 281 21.94 16.57 -1.31
N ILE A 282 22.41 15.50 -1.97
CA ILE A 282 23.66 14.82 -1.63
C ILE A 282 24.88 15.72 -1.93
N GLU A 283 24.87 16.47 -3.02
CA GLU A 283 25.91 17.49 -3.33
C GLU A 283 25.95 18.63 -2.31
N MET A 284 24.80 18.98 -1.71
CA MET A 284 24.70 19.94 -0.61
C MET A 284 25.04 19.31 0.77
N GLY A 285 25.41 18.03 0.83
CA GLY A 285 25.73 17.30 2.06
C GLY A 285 24.52 16.84 2.88
N ILE A 286 23.30 17.04 2.37
CA ILE A 286 22.04 16.66 3.00
C ILE A 286 21.82 15.17 2.73
N THR A 287 22.03 14.35 3.75
CA THR A 287 22.10 12.88 3.64
C THR A 287 21.12 12.13 4.54
N GLY A 288 20.44 12.82 5.46
CA GLY A 288 19.44 12.25 6.35
C GLY A 288 18.03 12.23 5.74
N PRO A 289 17.03 11.70 6.47
CA PRO A 289 15.65 11.54 6.00
C PRO A 289 15.00 12.84 5.49
N GLU A 290 15.41 14.00 5.99
CA GLU A 290 14.99 15.33 5.51
C GLU A 290 15.31 15.55 4.02
N GLY A 291 16.46 15.02 3.56
CA GLY A 291 16.88 15.05 2.17
C GLY A 291 15.93 14.29 1.24
N HIS A 292 15.22 13.28 1.74
CA HIS A 292 14.22 12.56 0.94
C HIS A 292 13.06 13.47 0.56
N CYS A 293 12.53 14.27 1.49
CA CYS A 293 11.43 15.19 1.23
C CYS A 293 11.89 16.37 0.36
N LEU A 294 13.05 16.95 0.68
CA LEU A 294 13.65 18.04 -0.09
C LEU A 294 14.01 17.64 -1.53
N SER A 295 14.30 16.36 -1.79
CA SER A 295 14.56 15.84 -3.15
C SER A 295 13.33 15.81 -4.06
N ARG A 296 12.11 15.92 -3.51
CA ARG A 296 10.85 15.73 -4.26
C ARG A 296 9.73 16.68 -3.80
N PRO A 297 9.87 18.00 -3.96
CA PRO A 297 8.82 18.95 -3.58
C PRO A 297 7.49 18.63 -4.29
N SER A 298 6.37 18.97 -3.64
CA SER A 298 4.99 18.68 -4.06
C SER A 298 4.64 19.06 -5.51
N ILE A 299 5.30 20.09 -6.06
CA ILE A 299 5.18 20.46 -7.47
C ILE A 299 5.54 19.32 -8.45
N LEU A 300 6.42 18.38 -8.07
CA LEU A 300 6.75 17.20 -8.90
C LEU A 300 5.65 16.15 -8.91
N GLU A 301 4.87 16.08 -7.83
CA GLU A 301 3.67 15.23 -7.72
C GLU A 301 2.52 15.86 -8.52
N GLY A 302 2.37 17.19 -8.40
CA GLY A 302 1.44 17.97 -9.22
C GLY A 302 1.71 17.85 -10.72
N GLU A 303 2.95 18.03 -11.18
CA GLU A 303 3.32 17.93 -12.61
C GLU A 303 2.97 16.56 -13.19
N ALA A 304 3.45 15.48 -12.56
CA ALA A 304 3.20 14.13 -13.05
C ALA A 304 1.70 13.79 -13.05
N THR A 305 0.96 14.21 -12.02
CA THR A 305 -0.50 14.10 -11.98
C THR A 305 -1.15 14.86 -13.14
N SER A 306 -0.75 16.11 -13.37
CA SER A 306 -1.19 16.99 -14.46
C SER A 306 -0.97 16.32 -15.84
N ARG A 307 0.18 15.69 -16.02
CA ARG A 307 0.58 15.00 -17.26
C ARG A 307 -0.18 13.69 -17.48
N ALA A 308 -0.24 12.80 -16.49
CA ALA A 308 -1.00 11.54 -16.59
C ALA A 308 -2.48 11.79 -16.91
N ILE A 309 -3.09 12.78 -16.25
CA ILE A 309 -4.47 13.21 -16.51
C ILE A 309 -4.67 13.61 -17.97
N ARG A 310 -3.75 14.39 -18.55
CA ARG A 310 -3.82 14.81 -19.97
C ARG A 310 -3.67 13.64 -20.94
N LEU A 311 -2.76 12.70 -20.66
CA LEU A 311 -2.57 11.51 -21.49
C LEU A 311 -3.80 10.58 -21.43
N ALA A 312 -4.39 10.37 -20.26
CA ALA A 312 -5.63 9.61 -20.10
C ALA A 312 -6.84 10.30 -20.77
N SER A 313 -6.89 11.63 -20.74
CA SER A 313 -7.89 12.45 -21.43
C SER A 313 -7.79 12.29 -22.95
N PHE A 314 -6.58 12.34 -23.49
CA PHE A 314 -6.30 12.13 -24.92
C PHE A 314 -6.69 10.72 -25.41
N VAL A 315 -6.52 9.69 -24.57
CA VAL A 315 -6.98 8.32 -24.86
C VAL A 315 -8.50 8.15 -24.61
N ASN A 316 -9.14 9.10 -23.90
CA ASN A 316 -10.50 9.01 -23.37
C ASN A 316 -10.70 7.72 -22.54
N THR A 317 -9.90 7.56 -21.48
CA THR A 317 -9.95 6.42 -20.54
C THR A 317 -9.97 6.91 -19.09
N PRO A 318 -10.56 6.15 -18.13
CA PRO A 318 -10.50 6.50 -16.72
C PRO A 318 -9.07 6.39 -16.16
N LEU A 319 -8.75 7.22 -15.17
CA LEU A 319 -7.44 7.25 -14.52
C LEU A 319 -7.60 7.24 -13.00
N TYR A 320 -6.75 6.48 -12.32
CA TYR A 320 -6.67 6.45 -10.86
C TYR A 320 -5.30 6.97 -10.41
N VAL A 321 -5.28 8.06 -9.65
CA VAL A 321 -4.07 8.60 -9.02
C VAL A 321 -4.00 8.02 -7.61
N VAL A 322 -3.06 7.09 -7.41
CA VAL A 322 -2.78 6.49 -6.09
C VAL A 322 -2.07 7.48 -5.17
N HIS A 323 -2.08 7.21 -3.85
CA HIS A 323 -1.32 7.90 -2.80
C HIS A 323 -1.13 9.42 -3.05
N VAL A 324 -2.25 10.14 -3.16
CA VAL A 324 -2.28 11.60 -3.33
C VAL A 324 -1.89 12.26 -2.01
N MET A 325 -0.72 12.90 -1.96
CA MET A 325 -0.14 13.46 -0.73
C MET A 325 -0.14 15.01 -0.74
N SER A 326 -0.21 15.63 -1.92
CA SER A 326 -0.06 17.08 -2.12
C SER A 326 -1.36 17.82 -2.45
N ILE A 327 -1.30 19.16 -2.36
CA ILE A 327 -2.40 20.05 -2.78
C ILE A 327 -2.38 20.19 -4.31
N GLU A 328 -1.19 20.17 -4.89
CA GLU A 328 -0.92 20.36 -6.30
C GLU A 328 -1.43 19.18 -7.14
N ALA A 329 -1.28 17.93 -6.66
CA ALA A 329 -1.91 16.77 -7.28
C ALA A 329 -3.44 16.77 -7.09
N LEU A 330 -3.92 17.10 -5.88
CA LEU A 330 -5.36 17.27 -5.60
C LEU A 330 -6.00 18.32 -6.53
N GLU A 331 -5.35 19.46 -6.75
CA GLU A 331 -5.83 20.51 -7.63
C GLU A 331 -6.03 20.04 -9.08
N GLU A 332 -5.10 19.24 -9.61
CA GLU A 332 -5.23 18.69 -10.97
C GLU A 332 -6.37 17.66 -11.06
N ILE A 333 -6.54 16.83 -10.03
CA ILE A 333 -7.67 15.89 -9.92
C ILE A 333 -9.00 16.66 -9.86
N ILE A 334 -9.06 17.77 -9.11
CA ILE A 334 -10.22 18.66 -9.06
C ILE A 334 -10.48 19.28 -10.45
N ARG A 335 -9.47 19.86 -11.10
CA ARG A 335 -9.57 20.45 -12.45
C ARG A 335 -10.12 19.45 -13.46
N ALA A 336 -9.59 18.22 -13.45
CA ALA A 336 -10.02 17.15 -14.35
C ALA A 336 -11.47 16.74 -14.09
N ARG A 337 -11.85 16.50 -12.82
CA ARG A 337 -13.23 16.12 -12.45
C ARG A 337 -14.24 17.24 -12.75
N GLN A 338 -13.85 18.50 -12.58
CA GLN A 338 -14.68 19.66 -12.96
C GLN A 338 -14.90 19.78 -14.48
N SER A 339 -13.94 19.32 -15.31
CA SER A 339 -14.12 19.21 -16.76
C SER A 339 -14.92 17.97 -17.22
N GLY A 340 -15.36 17.13 -16.28
CA GLY A 340 -16.10 15.89 -16.55
C GLY A 340 -15.23 14.66 -16.80
N GLN A 341 -13.90 14.76 -16.66
CA GLN A 341 -13.00 13.62 -16.83
C GLN A 341 -13.11 12.64 -15.65
N ARG A 342 -13.07 11.34 -15.96
CA ARG A 342 -13.16 10.23 -15.00
C ARG A 342 -11.82 9.96 -14.32
N VAL A 343 -11.39 10.92 -13.51
CA VAL A 343 -10.21 10.79 -12.65
C VAL A 343 -10.64 10.44 -11.23
N ILE A 344 -9.97 9.45 -10.64
CA ILE A 344 -10.08 9.04 -9.25
C ILE A 344 -8.83 9.50 -8.52
N GLY A 345 -8.99 10.03 -7.30
CA GLY A 345 -7.89 10.32 -6.39
C GLY A 345 -8.04 9.53 -5.08
N GLU A 346 -6.96 8.84 -4.72
CA GLU A 346 -6.79 8.07 -3.49
C GLU A 346 -5.71 8.73 -2.61
N PRO A 347 -6.06 9.52 -1.60
CA PRO A 347 -5.15 9.80 -0.51
C PRO A 347 -4.95 8.55 0.36
N VAL A 348 -3.81 8.47 1.05
CA VAL A 348 -3.53 7.41 2.03
C VAL A 348 -3.55 7.95 3.45
N VAL A 349 -3.84 7.09 4.43
CA VAL A 349 -4.06 7.50 5.84
C VAL A 349 -2.90 8.34 6.42
N SER A 350 -1.65 8.04 6.09
CA SER A 350 -0.48 8.81 6.53
C SER A 350 -0.57 10.28 6.09
N GLY A 351 -0.88 10.54 4.81
CA GLY A 351 -1.08 11.87 4.24
C GLY A 351 -2.34 12.60 4.74
N LEU A 352 -3.29 11.90 5.35
CA LEU A 352 -4.49 12.49 5.96
C LEU A 352 -4.29 12.83 7.45
N ALA A 353 -3.44 12.07 8.13
CA ALA A 353 -3.22 12.15 9.58
C ALA A 353 -2.03 13.03 9.96
N LEU A 354 -0.89 12.85 9.28
CA LEU A 354 0.41 13.39 9.68
C LEU A 354 0.79 14.64 8.87
N ASP A 355 1.90 15.26 9.27
CA ASP A 355 2.68 16.18 8.46
C ASP A 355 4.18 15.83 8.55
N ASP A 356 5.03 16.52 7.79
CA ASP A 356 6.45 16.21 7.66
C ASP A 356 7.31 16.56 8.89
N SER A 357 6.73 17.10 9.97
CA SER A 357 7.48 17.61 11.13
C SER A 357 8.47 16.59 11.75
N VAL A 358 8.12 15.30 11.78
CA VAL A 358 8.96 14.24 12.36
C VAL A 358 10.14 13.85 11.43
N LEU A 359 10.10 14.20 10.14
CA LEU A 359 11.22 13.98 9.21
C LEU A 359 12.38 14.98 9.42
N TRP A 360 12.19 15.95 10.32
CA TRP A 360 13.20 16.91 10.79
C TRP A 360 13.78 16.56 12.18
N ASP A 361 13.44 15.40 12.75
CA ASP A 361 13.99 14.94 14.03
C ASP A 361 15.49 14.63 13.90
N PRO A 362 16.35 15.10 14.83
CA PRO A 362 17.80 14.84 14.78
C PRO A 362 18.18 13.37 15.00
N ASP A 363 17.28 12.52 15.51
CA ASP A 363 17.49 11.07 15.54
C ASP A 363 17.04 10.44 14.21
N PHE A 364 18.02 9.98 13.43
CA PHE A 364 17.80 9.22 12.19
C PHE A 364 16.82 8.05 12.38
N ASP A 365 16.91 7.31 13.50
CA ASP A 365 16.08 6.12 13.74
C ASP A 365 14.63 6.52 14.11
N VAL A 366 14.38 7.79 14.47
CA VAL A 366 13.02 8.37 14.58
C VAL A 366 12.53 8.82 13.21
N ALA A 367 13.27 9.68 12.51
CA ALA A 367 12.85 10.29 11.26
C ALA A 367 12.69 9.27 10.11
N ALA A 368 13.58 8.27 10.00
CA ALA A 368 13.57 7.30 8.90
C ALA A 368 12.30 6.43 8.83
N LYS A 369 11.56 6.28 9.94
CA LYS A 369 10.27 5.57 9.99
C LYS A 369 9.27 6.11 8.98
N TYR A 370 9.23 7.44 8.81
CA TYR A 370 8.23 8.18 8.03
C TYR A 370 8.58 8.31 6.53
N VAL A 371 9.71 7.75 6.08
CA VAL A 371 10.17 7.84 4.69
C VAL A 371 9.32 6.94 3.78
N MET A 372 8.48 7.57 2.96
CA MET A 372 7.64 6.98 1.89
C MET A 372 7.63 7.87 0.64
N SER A 373 7.04 7.42 -0.48
CA SER A 373 7.08 8.12 -1.78
C SER A 373 5.74 8.04 -2.52
N PRO A 374 5.02 9.16 -2.76
CA PRO A 374 5.36 10.53 -2.36
C PRO A 374 5.46 10.68 -0.83
N PRO A 375 6.28 11.61 -0.33
CA PRO A 375 6.51 11.76 1.10
C PRO A 375 5.32 12.43 1.77
N ILE A 376 5.22 12.24 3.09
CA ILE A 376 4.37 13.06 3.95
C ILE A 376 4.76 14.54 3.74
N ARG A 377 3.75 15.40 3.60
CA ARG A 377 3.91 16.81 3.23
C ARG A 377 3.75 17.73 4.45
N PRO A 378 4.18 19.01 4.37
CA PRO A 378 3.97 19.98 5.45
C PRO A 378 2.51 20.16 5.90
N ALA A 379 2.35 20.71 7.09
CA ALA A 379 1.03 20.97 7.68
C ALA A 379 0.14 21.82 6.75
N GLY A 380 -1.09 21.36 6.52
CA GLY A 380 -2.05 21.99 5.61
C GLY A 380 -2.45 21.10 4.43
N HIS A 381 -1.50 20.33 3.87
CA HIS A 381 -1.81 19.34 2.83
C HIS A 381 -2.80 18.29 3.35
N ASN A 382 -2.53 17.75 4.54
CA ASN A 382 -3.41 16.83 5.27
C ASN A 382 -4.81 17.39 5.59
N MET A 383 -4.98 18.71 5.69
CA MET A 383 -6.29 19.35 5.88
C MET A 383 -7.04 19.49 4.55
N ALA A 384 -6.33 19.82 3.46
CA ALA A 384 -6.91 19.92 2.12
C ALA A 384 -7.41 18.56 1.60
N LEU A 385 -6.62 17.49 1.78
CA LEU A 385 -7.01 16.13 1.41
C LEU A 385 -8.24 15.64 2.20
N ARG A 386 -8.30 15.90 3.51
CA ARG A 386 -9.49 15.60 4.34
C ARG A 386 -10.73 16.38 3.88
N ALA A 387 -10.58 17.67 3.53
CA ALA A 387 -11.67 18.47 2.98
C ALA A 387 -12.18 17.92 1.62
N ALA A 388 -11.26 17.45 0.77
CA ALA A 388 -11.59 16.85 -0.52
C ALA A 388 -12.31 15.50 -0.39
N LEU A 389 -11.98 14.68 0.60
CA LEU A 389 -12.73 13.44 0.94
C LEU A 389 -14.15 13.75 1.44
N SER A 390 -14.30 14.76 2.32
CA SER A 390 -15.60 15.19 2.87
C SER A 390 -16.54 15.79 1.82
N THR A 391 -16.01 16.13 0.64
CA THR A 391 -16.77 16.68 -0.50
C THR A 391 -16.83 15.75 -1.71
N GLY A 392 -16.28 14.52 -1.61
CA GLY A 392 -16.26 13.54 -2.71
C GLY A 392 -15.35 13.90 -3.89
N LEU A 393 -14.48 14.92 -3.74
CA LEU A 393 -13.45 15.30 -4.69
C LEU A 393 -12.32 14.26 -4.73
N LEU A 394 -12.02 13.64 -3.59
CA LEU A 394 -11.30 12.36 -3.45
C LEU A 394 -12.32 11.27 -3.04
N GLN A 395 -12.11 10.02 -3.46
CA GLN A 395 -13.19 9.02 -3.49
C GLN A 395 -13.13 7.97 -2.37
N LEU A 396 -11.92 7.52 -2.04
CA LEU A 396 -11.63 6.44 -1.08
C LEU A 396 -10.28 6.67 -0.41
N VAL A 397 -9.95 5.86 0.61
CA VAL A 397 -8.67 5.95 1.33
C VAL A 397 -7.96 4.59 1.37
N GLY A 398 -6.72 4.54 0.88
CA GLY A 398 -5.81 3.41 1.04
C GLY A 398 -4.78 3.62 2.16
N THR A 399 -3.74 2.78 2.20
CA THR A 399 -2.65 2.94 3.17
C THR A 399 -1.26 3.10 2.58
N ASP A 400 -0.98 2.55 1.40
CA ASP A 400 0.39 2.33 0.91
C ASP A 400 1.22 1.51 1.91
N HIS A 401 0.56 0.52 2.55
CA HIS A 401 1.16 -0.30 3.60
C HIS A 401 2.31 -1.14 3.04
N CYS A 402 3.53 -0.73 3.41
CA CYS A 402 4.78 -1.22 2.86
C CYS A 402 5.85 -1.15 3.98
N THR A 403 5.79 -2.09 4.91
CA THR A 403 6.50 -2.01 6.19
C THR A 403 7.94 -2.48 6.11
N PHE A 404 8.83 -1.77 6.83
CA PHE A 404 10.23 -2.14 6.97
C PHE A 404 10.68 -1.87 8.41
N ASN A 405 11.26 -2.88 9.05
CA ASN A 405 11.79 -2.78 10.42
C ASN A 405 12.88 -1.70 10.54
N SER A 406 13.12 -1.16 11.74
CA SER A 406 14.16 -0.14 11.98
C SER A 406 15.53 -0.55 11.44
N THR A 407 15.89 -1.83 11.57
CA THR A 407 17.13 -2.43 11.05
C THR A 407 17.21 -2.42 9.51
N GLN A 408 16.08 -2.46 8.80
CA GLN A 408 16.01 -2.32 7.35
C GLN A 408 16.05 -0.84 6.95
N LYS A 409 15.34 0.04 7.67
CA LYS A 409 15.41 1.51 7.49
C LYS A 409 16.84 2.03 7.64
N ALA A 410 17.61 1.45 8.57
CA ALA A 410 19.03 1.76 8.81
C ALA A 410 19.96 1.49 7.62
N ALA A 411 19.53 0.77 6.56
CA ALA A 411 20.30 0.61 5.33
C ALA A 411 20.61 1.94 4.62
N GLY A 412 19.83 3.00 4.88
CA GLY A 412 20.07 4.37 4.40
C GLY A 412 20.71 5.32 5.39
N LYS A 413 21.35 4.83 6.47
CA LYS A 413 22.02 5.70 7.45
C LYS A 413 23.23 6.39 6.83
N GLY A 414 23.10 7.70 6.58
CA GLY A 414 24.07 8.52 5.83
C GLY A 414 23.87 8.54 4.31
N ASP A 415 22.77 7.99 3.78
CA ASP A 415 22.33 8.16 2.39
C ASP A 415 20.84 7.85 2.26
N PHE A 416 19.98 8.87 2.44
CA PHE A 416 18.52 8.72 2.46
C PHE A 416 17.93 7.97 1.25
N ARG A 417 18.60 8.02 0.09
CA ARG A 417 18.18 7.35 -1.15
C ARG A 417 18.17 5.82 -1.02
N LYS A 418 18.82 5.27 0.02
CA LYS A 418 18.88 3.85 0.37
C LYS A 418 17.95 3.46 1.53
N ILE A 419 17.19 4.39 2.12
CA ILE A 419 16.15 4.06 3.11
C ILE A 419 14.99 3.40 2.34
N PRO A 420 14.60 2.14 2.59
CA PRO A 420 13.46 1.53 1.94
C PRO A 420 12.18 2.34 2.22
N ASN A 421 11.53 2.81 1.15
CA ASN A 421 10.38 3.72 1.21
C ASN A 421 9.10 2.94 1.55
N GLY A 422 8.32 3.39 2.53
CA GLY A 422 7.05 2.79 2.94
C GLY A 422 6.79 2.89 4.45
N VAL A 423 5.51 2.74 4.87
CA VAL A 423 5.03 2.92 6.26
C VAL A 423 3.97 1.89 6.65
N ASN A 424 3.57 1.85 7.93
CA ASN A 424 2.41 1.08 8.41
C ASN A 424 1.08 1.87 8.24
N GLY A 425 -0.06 1.18 8.43
CA GLY A 425 -1.38 1.81 8.25
C GLY A 425 -2.58 0.86 8.08
N ILE A 426 -2.37 -0.41 7.72
CA ILE A 426 -3.45 -1.36 7.36
C ILE A 426 -4.40 -1.71 8.53
N GLU A 427 -3.87 -1.70 9.75
CA GLU A 427 -4.61 -1.90 11.00
C GLU A 427 -5.21 -0.58 11.51
N GLU A 428 -4.48 0.52 11.32
CA GLU A 428 -4.80 1.82 11.92
C GLU A 428 -5.79 2.64 11.08
N ARG A 429 -5.87 2.42 9.76
CA ARG A 429 -6.69 3.21 8.80
C ARG A 429 -8.12 3.45 9.29
N MET A 430 -8.83 2.39 9.66
CA MET A 430 -10.25 2.47 10.00
C MET A 430 -10.47 3.30 11.27
N HIS A 431 -9.63 3.12 12.28
CA HIS A 431 -9.67 3.85 13.55
C HIS A 431 -9.29 5.33 13.37
N ILE A 432 -8.20 5.60 12.65
CA ILE A 432 -7.71 6.96 12.39
C ILE A 432 -8.73 7.77 11.58
N LEU A 433 -9.34 7.19 10.54
CA LEU A 433 -10.37 7.89 9.75
C LEU A 433 -11.64 8.17 10.56
N TRP A 434 -12.05 7.24 11.44
CA TRP A 434 -13.19 7.47 12.30
C TRP A 434 -12.95 8.64 13.25
N ASP A 435 -11.79 8.67 13.93
CA ASP A 435 -11.49 9.74 14.88
C ASP A 435 -11.24 11.09 14.20
N LEU A 436 -10.38 11.13 13.18
CA LEU A 436 -10.01 12.38 12.50
C LEU A 436 -11.15 12.99 11.68
N MET A 437 -12.16 12.22 11.26
CA MET A 437 -13.21 12.71 10.34
C MET A 437 -14.65 12.54 10.84
N VAL A 438 -14.99 11.46 11.55
CA VAL A 438 -16.36 11.25 12.07
C VAL A 438 -16.53 11.90 13.44
N ASN A 439 -15.65 11.61 14.41
CA ASN A 439 -15.70 12.24 15.74
C ASN A 439 -15.51 13.77 15.67
N SER A 440 -14.74 14.25 14.69
CA SER A 440 -14.52 15.68 14.41
C SER A 440 -15.66 16.37 13.64
N GLY A 441 -16.72 15.63 13.27
CA GLY A 441 -17.88 16.15 12.55
C GLY A 441 -17.59 16.62 11.12
N LYS A 442 -16.53 16.11 10.47
CA LYS A 442 -16.19 16.44 9.08
C LYS A 442 -16.94 15.59 8.06
N ILE A 443 -17.28 14.34 8.40
CA ILE A 443 -18.04 13.41 7.57
C ILE A 443 -19.07 12.63 8.39
N THR A 444 -20.08 12.06 7.74
CA THR A 444 -21.05 11.18 8.39
C THR A 444 -20.53 9.74 8.54
N PRO A 445 -21.16 8.88 9.36
CA PRO A 445 -20.89 7.43 9.33
C PRO A 445 -21.12 6.80 7.94
N MET A 446 -22.08 7.31 7.15
CA MET A 446 -22.33 6.83 5.78
C MET A 446 -21.19 7.23 4.83
N ASP A 447 -20.63 8.43 4.98
CA ASP A 447 -19.42 8.85 4.26
C ASP A 447 -18.19 8.03 4.66
N TYR A 448 -18.07 7.65 5.94
CA TYR A 448 -17.01 6.77 6.40
C TYR A 448 -17.09 5.41 5.71
N VAL A 449 -18.28 4.79 5.64
CA VAL A 449 -18.50 3.55 4.86
C VAL A 449 -18.19 3.76 3.38
N ARG A 450 -18.62 4.90 2.79
CA ARG A 450 -18.34 5.28 1.40
C ARG A 450 -16.83 5.28 1.11
N ILE A 451 -16.01 5.98 1.90
CA ILE A 451 -14.57 6.13 1.62
C ILE A 451 -13.71 4.94 2.06
N THR A 452 -14.19 4.09 2.99
CA THR A 452 -13.42 2.95 3.50
C THR A 452 -13.74 1.62 2.81
N SER A 453 -14.93 1.45 2.21
CA SER A 453 -15.32 0.19 1.55
C SER A 453 -16.13 0.38 0.26
N THR A 454 -17.27 1.08 0.28
CA THR A 454 -18.21 1.07 -0.85
C THR A 454 -17.63 1.64 -2.14
N ALA A 455 -16.92 2.78 -2.09
CA ALA A 455 -16.32 3.38 -3.28
C ALA A 455 -15.23 2.47 -3.89
N CYS A 456 -14.44 1.79 -3.05
CA CYS A 456 -13.45 0.81 -3.49
C CYS A 456 -14.13 -0.37 -4.22
N ALA A 457 -15.17 -0.94 -3.61
CA ALA A 457 -15.93 -2.03 -4.22
C ALA A 457 -16.57 -1.64 -5.56
N GLN A 458 -17.05 -0.40 -5.70
CA GLN A 458 -17.63 0.10 -6.95
C GLN A 458 -16.57 0.34 -8.03
N ILE A 459 -15.43 0.95 -7.67
CA ILE A 459 -14.34 1.27 -8.62
C ILE A 459 -13.73 -0.01 -9.20
N PHE A 460 -13.49 -1.02 -8.36
CA PHE A 460 -12.90 -2.31 -8.74
C PHE A 460 -13.94 -3.41 -9.03
N ASN A 461 -15.21 -3.03 -9.25
CA ASN A 461 -16.28 -3.87 -9.82
C ASN A 461 -16.74 -5.09 -8.99
N ILE A 462 -16.66 -5.00 -7.66
CA ILE A 462 -17.08 -6.05 -6.70
C ILE A 462 -18.24 -5.62 -5.78
N TYR A 463 -18.84 -4.46 -6.02
CA TYR A 463 -20.08 -4.01 -5.38
C TYR A 463 -21.31 -4.66 -6.05
N PRO A 464 -22.37 -5.06 -5.31
CA PRO A 464 -22.54 -4.97 -3.86
C PRO A 464 -22.06 -6.21 -3.08
N ARG A 465 -21.36 -7.17 -3.73
CA ARG A 465 -20.86 -8.38 -3.07
C ARG A 465 -19.96 -8.04 -1.87
N LYS A 466 -19.16 -6.97 -1.96
CA LYS A 466 -18.48 -6.35 -0.82
C LYS A 466 -18.80 -4.85 -0.74
N GLY A 467 -18.54 -4.25 0.43
CA GLY A 467 -18.80 -2.83 0.69
C GLY A 467 -20.29 -2.49 0.86
N ALA A 468 -21.12 -3.47 1.25
CA ALA A 468 -22.54 -3.30 1.58
C ALA A 468 -22.99 -4.35 2.62
N ILE A 469 -23.87 -3.95 3.55
CA ILE A 469 -24.69 -4.84 4.37
C ILE A 469 -26.08 -4.90 3.71
N ILE A 470 -26.26 -5.87 2.83
CA ILE A 470 -27.54 -6.22 2.19
C ILE A 470 -27.64 -7.74 2.01
N PRO A 471 -28.86 -8.31 1.89
CA PRO A 471 -29.03 -9.72 1.52
C PRO A 471 -28.28 -10.08 0.22
N GLY A 472 -27.53 -11.18 0.26
CA GLY A 472 -26.73 -11.70 -0.86
C GLY A 472 -25.29 -11.19 -0.93
N ALA A 473 -24.88 -10.23 -0.10
CA ALA A 473 -23.49 -9.81 0.01
C ALA A 473 -22.65 -10.79 0.86
N ASP A 474 -21.32 -10.79 0.66
CA ASP A 474 -20.38 -11.49 1.54
C ASP A 474 -20.49 -10.91 2.96
N ALA A 475 -20.52 -11.77 3.97
CA ALA A 475 -20.60 -11.37 5.37
C ALA A 475 -19.24 -10.91 5.93
N ASP A 476 -18.72 -9.82 5.36
CA ASP A 476 -17.54 -9.08 5.79
C ASP A 476 -17.98 -7.79 6.51
N ILE A 477 -17.98 -7.81 7.84
CA ILE A 477 -18.70 -6.85 8.70
C ILE A 477 -17.85 -6.46 9.91
N ILE A 478 -17.89 -5.19 10.31
CA ILE A 478 -17.33 -4.69 11.57
C ILE A 478 -18.41 -4.21 12.52
N LEU A 479 -18.18 -4.39 13.83
CA LEU A 479 -18.90 -3.71 14.91
C LEU A 479 -17.96 -2.65 15.51
N LEU A 480 -18.26 -1.38 15.26
CA LEU A 480 -17.55 -0.24 15.81
C LEU A 480 -18.31 0.31 17.02
N ASN A 481 -17.64 0.31 18.18
CA ASN A 481 -18.10 0.96 19.40
C ASN A 481 -17.65 2.44 19.38
N PRO A 482 -18.56 3.41 19.17
CA PRO A 482 -18.19 4.82 18.99
C PRO A 482 -17.79 5.51 20.31
N ASN A 483 -17.92 4.82 21.46
CA ASN A 483 -17.61 5.37 22.79
C ASN A 483 -16.33 4.81 23.40
N ALA A 484 -15.89 3.63 22.97
CA ALA A 484 -14.62 3.05 23.36
C ALA A 484 -13.42 3.85 22.80
N THR A 485 -12.27 3.69 23.45
CA THR A 485 -10.99 4.33 23.09
C THR A 485 -9.86 3.32 23.06
N SER A 486 -8.88 3.52 22.19
CA SER A 486 -7.66 2.69 22.12
C SER A 486 -6.43 3.56 21.82
N THR A 487 -5.28 3.18 22.38
CA THR A 487 -3.98 3.81 22.12
C THR A 487 -3.17 2.94 21.17
N ILE A 488 -2.66 3.51 20.08
CA ILE A 488 -1.81 2.81 19.12
C ILE A 488 -0.41 2.62 19.72
N SER A 489 0.16 1.41 19.58
CA SER A 489 1.57 1.12 19.88
C SER A 489 2.08 -0.08 19.08
N SER A 490 3.35 -0.07 18.66
CA SER A 490 4.01 -1.26 18.08
C SER A 490 4.14 -2.43 19.06
N LYS A 491 3.81 -2.23 20.34
CA LYS A 491 3.74 -3.29 21.36
C LYS A 491 2.40 -4.04 21.37
N THR A 492 1.40 -3.54 20.63
CA THR A 492 0.01 -4.04 20.68
C THR A 492 -0.68 -4.15 19.31
N HIS A 493 -0.04 -3.70 18.23
CA HIS A 493 -0.48 -3.99 16.86
C HIS A 493 -0.12 -5.44 16.45
N HIS A 494 -0.58 -5.87 15.28
CA HIS A 494 -0.45 -7.25 14.78
C HIS A 494 0.45 -7.36 13.53
N SER A 495 1.07 -6.26 13.12
CA SER A 495 2.13 -6.21 12.09
C SER A 495 3.46 -6.76 12.62
N ASN A 496 4.30 -7.27 11.71
CA ASN A 496 5.66 -7.75 12.00
C ASN A 496 6.71 -6.63 12.19
N VAL A 497 6.32 -5.34 12.13
CA VAL A 497 7.26 -4.22 12.13
C VAL A 497 7.45 -3.62 13.53
N ASP A 498 8.70 -3.45 13.96
CA ASP A 498 9.09 -3.00 15.31
C ASP A 498 8.63 -1.59 15.72
N THR A 499 7.97 -0.85 14.84
CA THR A 499 7.70 0.58 14.96
C THR A 499 6.30 0.96 14.47
N ASN A 500 5.79 2.12 14.86
CA ASN A 500 4.51 2.64 14.37
C ASN A 500 4.62 4.15 14.10
N ILE A 501 4.15 4.63 12.94
CA ILE A 501 4.12 6.07 12.61
C ILE A 501 2.98 6.84 13.31
N TYR A 502 2.13 6.15 14.08
CA TYR A 502 1.08 6.73 14.92
C TYR A 502 1.26 6.36 16.42
N GLU A 503 2.48 6.02 16.84
CA GLU A 503 2.80 5.58 18.21
C GLU A 503 2.27 6.56 19.29
N GLY A 504 1.55 6.03 20.28
CA GLY A 504 0.98 6.80 21.40
C GLY A 504 -0.31 7.56 21.09
N TRP A 505 -0.80 7.56 19.84
CA TRP A 505 -2.06 8.20 19.48
C TRP A 505 -3.23 7.48 20.16
N THR A 506 -4.04 8.22 20.93
CA THR A 506 -5.23 7.67 21.59
C THR A 506 -6.47 8.13 20.85
N LEU A 507 -7.14 7.18 20.19
CA LEU A 507 -8.28 7.41 19.31
C LEU A 507 -9.58 7.03 20.03
N LYS A 508 -10.69 7.67 19.64
CA LYS A 508 -12.05 7.28 20.04
C LYS A 508 -12.78 6.62 18.87
N GLY A 509 -13.62 5.62 19.15
CA GLY A 509 -14.24 4.78 18.14
C GLY A 509 -13.35 3.58 17.85
N LYS A 510 -13.70 2.44 18.46
CA LYS A 510 -12.91 1.20 18.40
C LYS A 510 -13.69 0.11 17.70
N ILE A 511 -13.04 -0.64 16.81
CA ILE A 511 -13.62 -1.84 16.21
C ILE A 511 -13.40 -3.00 17.19
N GLU A 512 -14.49 -3.53 17.73
CA GLU A 512 -14.47 -4.52 18.82
C GLU A 512 -14.79 -5.93 18.32
N VAL A 513 -15.44 -6.05 17.16
CA VAL A 513 -15.63 -7.30 16.43
C VAL A 513 -15.36 -7.08 14.94
N THR A 514 -14.56 -7.96 14.33
CA THR A 514 -14.47 -8.10 12.87
C THR A 514 -14.95 -9.50 12.48
N ILE A 515 -15.85 -9.54 11.52
CA ILE A 515 -16.37 -10.74 10.88
C ILE A 515 -15.85 -10.74 9.45
N SER A 516 -15.22 -11.83 9.02
CA SER A 516 -14.88 -12.03 7.61
C SER A 516 -15.37 -13.38 7.13
N ARG A 517 -15.97 -13.39 5.94
CA ARG A 517 -16.64 -14.56 5.35
C ARG A 517 -17.64 -15.21 6.31
N GLY A 518 -18.35 -14.39 7.09
CA GLY A 518 -19.31 -14.81 8.13
C GLY A 518 -18.73 -15.51 9.35
N ARG A 519 -17.41 -15.50 9.55
CA ARG A 519 -16.74 -16.00 10.76
C ARG A 519 -16.24 -14.82 11.58
N VAL A 520 -16.45 -14.86 12.90
CA VAL A 520 -15.82 -13.90 13.82
C VAL A 520 -14.32 -14.18 13.87
N VAL A 521 -13.53 -13.24 13.33
CA VAL A 521 -12.07 -13.37 13.18
C VAL A 521 -11.30 -12.44 14.11
N TRP A 522 -11.93 -11.39 14.63
CA TRP A 522 -11.42 -10.53 15.69
C TRP A 522 -12.54 -10.28 16.70
N GLU A 523 -12.28 -10.50 17.98
CA GLU A 523 -13.23 -10.22 19.08
C GLU A 523 -12.47 -10.20 20.41
N ASN A 524 -12.84 -9.34 21.36
CA ASN A 524 -12.27 -9.30 22.73
C ASN A 524 -10.73 -9.16 22.79
N GLY A 525 -10.09 -8.64 21.75
CA GLY A 525 -8.62 -8.56 21.65
C GLY A 525 -7.95 -9.87 21.21
N VAL A 526 -8.71 -10.83 20.69
CA VAL A 526 -8.22 -12.13 20.22
C VAL A 526 -8.47 -12.26 18.71
N LEU A 527 -7.39 -12.49 17.96
CA LEU A 527 -7.44 -12.77 16.53
C LEU A 527 -7.56 -14.29 16.29
N ASN A 528 -8.61 -14.71 15.61
CA ASN A 528 -8.98 -16.11 15.37
C ASN A 528 -8.91 -16.43 13.86
N VAL A 529 -7.70 -16.45 13.31
CA VAL A 529 -7.44 -16.64 11.88
C VAL A 529 -6.42 -17.75 11.62
N PHE A 530 -6.48 -18.35 10.43
CA PHE A 530 -5.58 -19.43 10.01
C PHE A 530 -5.00 -19.14 8.61
N PRO A 531 -3.74 -19.50 8.32
CA PRO A 531 -3.17 -19.32 6.98
C PRO A 531 -3.98 -20.08 5.92
N GLY A 532 -4.18 -19.47 4.75
CA GLY A 532 -4.95 -20.04 3.63
C GLY A 532 -6.46 -20.07 3.82
N SER A 533 -7.00 -19.34 4.81
CA SER A 533 -8.44 -19.28 5.10
C SER A 533 -9.20 -18.12 4.45
N GLY A 534 -8.49 -17.19 3.81
CA GLY A 534 -9.03 -16.17 2.92
C GLY A 534 -9.16 -16.65 1.46
N ARG A 535 -9.67 -15.81 0.55
CA ARG A 535 -9.79 -16.17 -0.88
C ARG A 535 -9.40 -15.03 -1.82
N TYR A 536 -8.79 -15.39 -2.94
CA TYR A 536 -8.62 -14.50 -4.08
C TYR A 536 -9.99 -14.11 -4.67
N ILE A 537 -10.14 -12.83 -5.01
CA ILE A 537 -11.35 -12.22 -5.55
C ILE A 537 -11.03 -11.71 -6.95
N HIS A 538 -11.59 -12.38 -7.96
CA HIS A 538 -11.58 -11.88 -9.33
C HIS A 538 -12.30 -10.53 -9.36
N LEU A 539 -11.64 -9.53 -9.93
CA LEU A 539 -12.11 -8.16 -10.13
C LEU A 539 -12.54 -8.03 -11.61
N PRO A 540 -13.84 -8.00 -11.95
CA PRO A 540 -14.26 -7.99 -13.36
C PRO A 540 -13.91 -6.67 -14.08
N PRO A 541 -13.50 -6.71 -15.36
CA PRO A 541 -13.32 -5.50 -16.17
C PRO A 541 -14.65 -4.78 -16.43
N TYR A 542 -14.58 -3.58 -17.02
CA TYR A 542 -15.73 -2.73 -17.34
C TYR A 542 -16.57 -2.37 -16.10
N SER A 543 -15.95 -1.77 -15.10
CA SER A 543 -16.69 -1.10 -14.01
C SER A 543 -17.43 0.14 -14.53
N TYR A 544 -18.33 0.71 -13.72
CA TYR A 544 -19.15 1.89 -14.07
C TYR A 544 -18.35 3.09 -14.64
N LEU A 545 -17.04 3.14 -14.35
CA LEU A 545 -16.10 4.10 -14.90
C LEU A 545 -15.99 4.06 -16.44
N PHE A 546 -16.40 2.97 -17.09
CA PHE A 546 -16.37 2.79 -18.56
C PHE A 546 -17.71 3.11 -19.25
N ASP A 547 -18.81 3.22 -18.51
CA ASP A 547 -20.16 3.40 -19.07
C ASP A 547 -20.28 4.64 -19.96
N GLY A 548 -20.55 4.47 -21.25
CA GLY A 548 -20.76 5.60 -22.17
C GLY A 548 -19.50 6.24 -22.75
N LEU A 549 -18.29 5.72 -22.50
CA LEU A 549 -17.06 6.22 -23.15
C LEU A 549 -17.08 5.99 -24.67
N ASP A 550 -17.74 4.91 -25.12
CA ASP A 550 -18.05 4.58 -26.52
C ASP A 550 -18.76 5.72 -27.26
N LYS A 551 -19.67 6.43 -26.57
CA LYS A 551 -20.44 7.56 -27.11
C LYS A 551 -19.57 8.80 -27.25
N ILE A 552 -18.64 9.01 -26.32
CA ILE A 552 -17.65 10.11 -26.38
C ILE A 552 -16.67 9.87 -27.54
N ASP A 553 -16.16 8.64 -27.69
CA ASP A 553 -15.32 8.26 -28.84
C ASP A 553 -16.06 8.43 -30.17
N SER A 554 -17.31 7.95 -30.26
CA SER A 554 -18.15 8.08 -31.44
C SER A 554 -18.40 9.55 -31.82
N ALA A 555 -18.64 10.41 -30.84
CA ALA A 555 -18.79 11.85 -31.05
C ALA A 555 -17.49 12.51 -31.50
N TYR A 556 -16.36 12.17 -30.88
CA TYR A 556 -15.03 12.66 -31.27
C TYR A 556 -14.66 12.26 -32.70
N LEU A 557 -14.77 10.97 -33.04
CA LEU A 557 -14.52 10.46 -34.39
C LEU A 557 -15.44 11.09 -35.45
N SER A 558 -16.69 11.39 -35.10
CA SER A 558 -17.63 12.10 -35.97
C SER A 558 -17.30 13.59 -36.15
N SER A 559 -16.57 14.19 -35.21
CA SER A 559 -16.13 15.59 -35.28
C SER A 559 -14.91 15.82 -36.18
N LEU A 560 -14.18 14.76 -36.54
CA LEU A 560 -12.92 14.83 -37.29
C LEU A 560 -13.12 15.32 -38.73
N LYS A 561 -12.87 16.61 -38.97
CA LYS A 561 -12.92 17.27 -40.29
C LYS A 561 -11.70 16.94 -41.19
N ALA A 562 -11.22 15.70 -41.14
CA ALA A 562 -10.13 15.24 -41.99
C ALA A 562 -10.63 15.01 -43.43
N PRO A 563 -9.93 15.49 -44.48
CA PRO A 563 -10.27 15.15 -45.85
C PRO A 563 -9.99 13.66 -46.08
N ARG A 564 -11.07 12.86 -46.13
CA ARG A 564 -10.97 11.42 -46.39
C ARG A 564 -10.53 11.17 -47.83
N HIS A 565 -9.24 10.98 -48.03
CA HIS A 565 -8.69 10.40 -49.26
C HIS A 565 -9.10 8.94 -49.36
N TYR A 566 -10.32 8.70 -49.84
CA TYR A 566 -10.73 7.39 -50.33
C TYR A 566 -9.84 7.03 -51.53
N SER A 567 -8.89 6.12 -51.31
CA SER A 567 -8.22 5.40 -52.39
C SER A 567 -9.29 4.67 -53.22
N LYS A 568 -9.30 4.93 -54.53
CA LYS A 568 -10.16 4.25 -55.50
C LYS A 568 -9.66 2.85 -55.83
#